data_AF-A0A852TT65-F1
#
_entry.id   AF-A0A852TT65-F1
#
_cell.length_a   1.000
_cell.length_b   1.000
_cell.length_c   1.000
_cell.angle_alpha   90.00
_cell.angle_beta   90.00
_cell.angle_gamma   90.00
#
_symmetry.space_group_name_H-M   'P 1'
#
loop_
_entity.id
_entity.type
_entity.pdbx_description
1 polymer ?
#
loop_
_entity_poly.entity_id
_entity_poly.type
_entity_poly.pdbx_seq_one_letter_code
_entity_poly.pdbx_strand_id
1 'polypeptide(L)'
;MNPSARAPLTRGAGPDAAVSVRELPPYAQVELRVDPEEAAPAARMAAEFLSCALPGPGRACGDGRPHVLWHGPGRYLVVDESATGRGLAIGLACALGGEYGAVCGSVVDVSARYAVLELCGPGAEGVLARDCAPPPRPRAFAPGRYAPTTLAGVRVGLHRPGPSPSYRVLVPADRAGHVLDRLLETARGRRS
;
A
#
# COMPACT_ATOMS: atom_id res chain seq x y z
N MET A 1 7.04 14.03 20.52
CA MET A 1 7.79 12.75 20.58
C MET A 1 6.87 11.66 20.06
N ASN A 2 7.20 11.07 18.91
CA ASN A 2 6.39 10.00 18.29
C ASN A 2 6.79 8.67 18.94
N PRO A 3 5.89 7.93 19.61
CA PRO A 3 6.27 6.66 20.22
C PRO A 3 6.45 5.60 19.12
N SER A 4 7.65 5.00 19.07
CA SER A 4 8.03 3.81 18.30
C SER A 4 7.70 3.81 16.80
N ALA A 5 8.39 4.64 16.02
CA ALA A 5 8.63 4.26 14.63
C ALA A 5 9.56 3.04 14.62
N ARG A 6 9.08 1.89 14.12
CA ARG A 6 9.92 0.70 13.94
C ARG A 6 10.99 1.01 12.89
N ALA A 7 12.24 0.70 13.17
CA ALA A 7 13.31 0.76 12.17
C ALA A 7 13.02 -0.23 11.03
N PRO A 8 13.23 0.16 9.76
CA PRO A 8 12.99 -0.73 8.62
C PRO A 8 13.90 -1.98 8.71
N LEU A 9 13.32 -3.15 8.44
CA LEU A 9 14.03 -4.41 8.35
C LEU A 9 14.75 -4.48 7.01
N THR A 10 16.05 -4.18 7.00
CA THR A 10 16.87 -4.31 5.79
C THR A 10 17.47 -5.72 5.73
N ARG A 11 16.91 -6.58 4.87
CA ARG A 11 17.49 -7.88 4.51
C ARG A 11 17.32 -8.09 3.01
N GLY A 12 18.38 -7.89 2.23
CA GLY A 12 18.35 -8.12 0.78
C GLY A 12 18.64 -9.57 0.41
N ALA A 13 18.06 -10.05 -0.69
CA ALA A 13 18.64 -11.15 -1.43
C ALA A 13 19.84 -10.61 -2.23
N GLY A 14 20.91 -11.40 -2.35
CA GLY A 14 22.19 -10.95 -2.94
C GLY A 14 22.08 -10.49 -4.41
N PRO A 15 23.14 -9.86 -4.95
CA PRO A 15 23.14 -9.24 -6.29
C PRO A 15 22.83 -10.20 -7.46
N ASP A 16 23.03 -11.52 -7.29
CA ASP A 16 22.71 -12.56 -8.27
C ASP A 16 21.32 -13.19 -8.08
N ALA A 17 20.53 -12.74 -7.11
CA ALA A 17 19.21 -13.28 -6.86
C ALA A 17 18.22 -12.75 -7.92
N ALA A 18 17.45 -13.65 -8.53
CA ALA A 18 16.36 -13.30 -9.45
C ALA A 18 15.24 -12.48 -8.80
N VAL A 19 15.28 -12.31 -7.47
CA VAL A 19 14.30 -11.60 -6.65
C VAL A 19 15.01 -10.92 -5.49
N SER A 20 14.73 -9.65 -5.25
CA SER A 20 15.10 -8.92 -4.03
C SER A 20 13.86 -8.60 -3.19
N VAL A 21 14.02 -8.63 -1.88
CA VAL A 21 12.99 -8.24 -0.91
C VAL A 21 13.60 -7.16 -0.01
N ARG A 22 12.86 -6.10 0.30
CA ARG A 22 13.27 -5.10 1.30
C ARG A 22 12.06 -4.47 1.97
N GLU A 23 12.22 -3.94 3.17
CA GLU A 23 11.24 -3.02 3.75
C GLU A 23 11.49 -1.60 3.25
N LEU A 24 10.44 -0.91 2.83
CA LEU A 24 10.48 0.51 2.48
C LEU A 24 10.40 1.37 3.76
N PRO A 25 10.86 2.63 3.72
CA PRO A 25 10.68 3.56 4.83
C PRO A 25 9.21 3.67 5.27
N PRO A 26 8.95 4.02 6.54
CA PRO A 26 7.59 4.23 7.03
C PRO A 26 7.02 5.52 6.43
N TYR A 27 6.41 5.40 5.26
CA TYR A 27 5.72 6.50 4.57
C TYR A 27 4.48 6.96 5.34
N ALA A 28 4.05 8.19 5.09
CA ALA A 28 2.77 8.67 5.60
C ALA A 28 1.64 7.83 4.99
N GLN A 29 0.73 7.34 5.83
CA GLN A 29 -0.43 6.58 5.39
C GLN A 29 -1.68 7.12 6.07
N VAL A 30 -2.69 7.45 5.29
CA VAL A 30 -3.94 8.03 5.77
C VAL A 30 -5.11 7.23 5.22
N GLU A 31 -5.96 6.72 6.12
CA GLU A 31 -7.21 6.10 5.74
C GLU A 31 -8.25 7.21 5.51
N LEU A 32 -8.78 7.25 4.30
CA LEU A 32 -9.89 8.12 3.91
C LEU A 32 -11.16 7.28 3.80
N ARG A 33 -12.20 7.70 4.52
CA ARG A 33 -13.56 7.21 4.33
C ARG A 33 -14.43 8.36 3.85
N VAL A 34 -15.18 8.11 2.79
CA VAL A 34 -16.19 9.04 2.25
C VAL A 34 -17.56 8.43 2.42
N ASP A 35 -18.52 9.24 2.85
CA ASP A 35 -19.92 8.83 2.90
C ASP A 35 -20.40 8.49 1.47
N PRO A 36 -21.08 7.35 1.26
CA PRO A 36 -21.69 7.02 -0.03
C PRO A 36 -22.59 8.13 -0.61
N GLU A 37 -23.32 8.87 0.24
CA GLU A 37 -24.24 9.92 -0.22
C GLU A 37 -23.50 11.15 -0.75
N GLU A 38 -22.26 11.38 -0.30
CA GLU A 38 -21.41 12.51 -0.67
C GLU A 38 -20.14 12.07 -1.43
N ALA A 39 -20.11 10.83 -1.90
CA ALA A 39 -18.91 10.23 -2.48
C ALA A 39 -18.38 11.02 -3.69
N ALA A 40 -19.27 11.61 -4.51
CA ALA A 40 -18.88 12.38 -5.69
C ALA A 40 -18.16 13.71 -5.36
N PRO A 41 -18.75 14.63 -4.57
CA PRO A 41 -18.04 15.86 -4.16
C PRO A 41 -16.79 15.55 -3.33
N ALA A 42 -16.86 14.58 -2.41
CA ALA A 42 -15.72 14.15 -1.61
C ALA A 42 -14.55 13.65 -2.46
N ALA A 43 -14.84 12.81 -3.45
CA ALA A 43 -13.83 12.28 -4.37
C ALA A 43 -13.19 13.38 -5.20
N ARG A 44 -13.97 14.38 -5.64
CA ARG A 44 -13.45 15.53 -6.39
C ARG A 44 -12.49 16.37 -5.54
N MET A 45 -12.90 16.73 -4.33
CA MET A 45 -12.10 17.55 -3.41
C MET A 45 -10.83 16.83 -2.96
N ALA A 46 -10.93 15.54 -2.63
CA ALA A 46 -9.76 14.71 -2.34
C ALA A 46 -8.83 14.62 -3.55
N ALA A 47 -9.37 14.41 -4.76
CA ALA A 47 -8.55 14.30 -5.95
C ALA A 47 -7.81 15.59 -6.32
N GLU A 48 -8.43 16.74 -6.09
CA GLU A 48 -7.82 18.04 -6.27
C GLU A 48 -6.64 18.25 -5.31
N PHE A 49 -6.83 17.96 -4.02
CA PHE A 49 -5.77 18.07 -3.01
C PHE A 49 -4.62 17.08 -3.26
N LEU A 50 -4.96 15.83 -3.60
CA LEU A 50 -3.99 14.75 -3.82
C LEU A 50 -3.35 14.78 -5.22
N SER A 51 -3.81 15.66 -6.11
CA SER A 51 -3.44 15.66 -7.54
C SER A 51 -3.59 14.28 -8.23
N CYS A 52 -4.45 13.41 -7.70
CA CYS A 52 -4.72 12.07 -8.23
C CYS A 52 -6.13 11.60 -7.89
N ALA A 53 -6.76 10.83 -8.78
CA ALA A 53 -8.13 10.39 -8.59
C ALA A 53 -8.25 9.32 -7.50
N LEU A 54 -9.40 9.29 -6.81
CA LEU A 54 -9.76 8.15 -5.97
C LEU A 54 -10.09 6.94 -6.87
N PRO A 55 -9.34 5.83 -6.78
CA PRO A 55 -9.46 4.70 -7.71
C PRO A 55 -10.73 3.86 -7.48
N GLY A 56 -11.21 3.19 -8.53
CA GLY A 56 -12.26 2.17 -8.39
C GLY A 56 -11.76 0.83 -7.82
N PRO A 57 -12.65 -0.18 -7.68
CA PRO A 57 -12.31 -1.50 -7.18
C PRO A 57 -11.08 -2.14 -7.84
N GLY A 58 -10.17 -2.64 -7.01
CA GLY A 58 -8.99 -3.35 -7.47
C GLY A 58 -7.93 -2.47 -8.16
N ARG A 59 -7.91 -1.16 -7.88
CA ARG A 59 -7.02 -0.19 -8.52
C ARG A 59 -6.29 0.67 -7.50
N ALA A 60 -5.16 1.19 -7.95
CA ALA A 60 -4.42 2.29 -7.37
C ALA A 60 -4.32 3.43 -8.38
N CYS A 61 -4.11 4.66 -7.89
CA CYS A 61 -3.85 5.84 -8.71
C CYS A 61 -2.74 6.70 -8.08
N GLY A 62 -2.00 7.46 -8.88
CA GLY A 62 -0.84 8.23 -8.44
C GLY A 62 0.48 7.46 -8.55
N ASP A 63 1.59 8.14 -8.29
CA ASP A 63 2.96 7.69 -8.57
C ASP A 63 3.84 7.55 -7.31
N GLY A 64 3.29 7.85 -6.14
CA GLY A 64 4.00 7.79 -4.86
C GLY A 64 3.99 9.11 -4.07
N ARG A 65 3.61 10.23 -4.70
CA ARG A 65 3.66 11.56 -4.06
C ARG A 65 2.43 12.44 -4.37
N PRO A 66 1.24 12.08 -3.86
CA PRO A 66 0.87 10.84 -3.19
C PRO A 66 0.39 9.75 -4.18
N HIS A 67 0.07 8.55 -3.66
CA HIS A 67 -0.74 7.57 -4.37
C HIS A 67 -1.89 7.07 -3.48
N VAL A 68 -2.95 6.58 -4.11
CA VAL A 68 -4.19 6.16 -3.45
C VAL A 68 -4.51 4.71 -3.82
N LEU A 69 -4.84 3.90 -2.82
CA LEU A 69 -5.20 2.49 -2.96
C LEU A 69 -6.68 2.30 -2.60
N TRP A 70 -7.43 1.56 -3.42
CA TRP A 70 -8.81 1.21 -3.09
C TRP A 70 -8.87 0.13 -2.00
N HIS A 71 -9.40 0.45 -0.83
CA HIS A 71 -9.54 -0.48 0.31
C HIS A 71 -10.98 -1.03 0.47
N GLY A 72 -11.95 -0.44 -0.23
CA GLY A 72 -13.34 -0.85 -0.20
C GLY A 72 -14.27 0.24 -0.72
N PRO A 73 -15.58 -0.04 -0.80
CA PRO A 73 -16.57 0.99 -1.12
C PRO A 73 -16.43 2.19 -0.18
N GLY A 74 -16.15 3.37 -0.75
CA GLY A 74 -15.92 4.60 0.01
C GLY A 74 -14.68 4.58 0.94
N ARG A 75 -13.78 3.60 0.81
CA ARG A 75 -12.59 3.46 1.67
C ARG A 75 -11.31 3.42 0.84
N TYR A 76 -10.37 4.27 1.21
CA TYR A 76 -9.13 4.46 0.50
C TYR A 76 -7.96 4.53 1.49
N LEU A 77 -6.80 4.09 1.04
CA LEU A 77 -5.54 4.35 1.73
C LEU A 77 -4.70 5.28 0.86
N VAL A 78 -4.45 6.47 1.36
CA VAL A 78 -3.54 7.45 0.76
C VAL A 78 -2.16 7.20 1.34
N VAL A 79 -1.15 7.10 0.49
CA VAL A 79 0.24 6.89 0.88
C VAL A 79 1.11 7.95 0.21
N ASP A 80 1.90 8.66 1.02
CA ASP A 80 2.78 9.73 0.56
C ASP A 80 4.21 9.51 1.07
N GLU A 81 5.16 9.43 0.15
CA GLU A 81 6.57 9.20 0.47
C GLU A 81 7.30 10.45 1.01
N SER A 82 6.68 11.63 0.89
CA SER A 82 7.25 12.95 1.21
C SER A 82 6.60 13.66 2.40
N ALA A 83 5.37 13.28 2.76
CA ALA A 83 4.62 13.91 3.84
C ALA A 83 4.84 13.24 5.21
N THR A 84 4.37 13.90 6.28
CA THR A 84 4.14 13.25 7.57
C THR A 84 2.69 12.76 7.64
N GLY A 85 2.43 11.65 8.36
CA GLY A 85 1.07 11.12 8.52
C GLY A 85 0.08 12.17 9.05
N ARG A 86 0.46 12.86 10.13
CA ARG A 86 -0.32 13.97 10.69
C ARG A 86 -0.56 15.10 9.70
N GLY A 87 0.48 15.53 8.97
CA GLY A 87 0.36 16.62 7.99
C GLY A 87 -0.57 16.26 6.85
N LEU A 88 -0.43 15.05 6.31
CA LEU A 88 -1.29 14.52 5.26
C LEU A 88 -2.75 14.40 5.74
N ALA A 89 -2.97 13.89 6.95
CA ALA A 89 -4.30 13.75 7.51
C ALA A 89 -5.00 15.11 7.72
N ILE A 90 -4.28 16.09 8.29
CA ILE A 90 -4.82 17.44 8.48
C ILE A 90 -5.11 18.10 7.13
N GLY A 91 -4.17 18.06 6.18
CA GLY A 91 -4.35 18.66 4.87
C GLY A 91 -5.55 18.08 4.11
N LEU A 92 -5.69 16.75 4.11
CA LEU A 92 -6.81 16.08 3.47
C LEU A 92 -8.14 16.36 4.18
N ALA A 93 -8.15 16.41 5.52
CA ALA A 93 -9.36 16.79 6.28
C ALA A 93 -9.79 18.23 5.98
N CYS A 94 -8.85 19.17 5.90
CA CYS A 94 -9.13 20.56 5.50
C CYS A 94 -9.66 20.63 4.06
N ALA A 95 -9.06 19.86 3.13
CA ALA A 95 -9.51 19.81 1.75
C ALA A 95 -10.93 19.27 1.60
N LEU A 96 -11.37 18.40 2.50
CA LEU A 96 -12.73 17.85 2.54
C LEU A 96 -13.74 18.74 3.28
N GLY A 97 -13.36 19.96 3.69
CA GLY A 97 -14.27 20.93 4.31
C GLY A 97 -14.11 21.11 5.82
N GLY A 98 -13.16 20.41 6.47
CA GLY A 98 -12.79 20.64 7.87
C GLY A 98 -13.96 20.68 8.86
N GLU A 99 -13.79 21.43 9.97
CA GLU A 99 -14.83 21.61 11.01
C GLU A 99 -16.12 22.32 10.52
N TYR A 100 -16.15 22.80 9.26
CA TYR A 100 -17.22 23.66 8.74
C TYR A 100 -18.16 22.96 7.72
N GLY A 101 -18.10 21.63 7.59
CA GLY A 101 -19.29 20.83 7.26
C GLY A 101 -19.66 20.64 5.79
N ALA A 102 -18.69 20.56 4.86
CA ALA A 102 -19.01 20.30 3.44
C ALA A 102 -19.11 18.81 3.07
N VAL A 103 -18.39 17.92 3.77
CA VAL A 103 -18.41 16.47 3.50
C VAL A 103 -18.26 15.63 4.77
N CYS A 104 -19.18 14.70 5.01
CA CYS A 104 -19.14 13.64 5.99
C CYS A 104 -18.11 12.58 5.56
N GLY A 105 -16.90 12.69 6.09
CA GLY A 105 -15.84 11.70 5.88
C GLY A 105 -14.96 11.58 7.11
N SER A 106 -14.25 10.46 7.22
CA SER A 106 -13.23 10.30 8.26
C SER A 106 -11.85 10.24 7.63
N VAL A 107 -10.92 11.01 8.16
CA VAL A 107 -9.52 11.02 7.76
C VAL A 107 -8.67 10.64 8.97
N VAL A 108 -7.95 9.53 8.88
CA VAL A 108 -7.20 8.99 10.03
C VAL A 108 -5.76 8.69 9.62
N ASP A 109 -4.79 9.23 10.36
CA ASP A 109 -3.39 8.83 10.25
C ASP A 109 -3.24 7.38 10.72
N VAL A 110 -2.84 6.52 9.79
CA VAL A 110 -2.60 5.09 10.01
C VAL A 110 -1.17 4.71 9.61
N SER A 111 -0.23 5.65 9.66
CA SER A 111 1.17 5.45 9.23
C SER A 111 1.87 4.28 9.94
N ALA A 112 1.45 3.95 11.16
CA ALA A 112 1.98 2.82 11.93
C ALA A 112 1.26 1.48 11.68
N ARG A 113 0.17 1.47 10.90
CA ARG A 113 -0.68 0.28 10.70
C ARG A 113 -0.03 -0.75 9.79
N TYR A 114 0.59 -0.29 8.70
CA TYR A 114 1.23 -1.16 7.73
C TYR A 114 2.73 -0.85 7.61
N ALA A 115 3.54 -1.91 7.63
CA ALA A 115 4.85 -1.88 7.01
C ALA A 115 4.70 -2.20 5.52
N VAL A 116 5.54 -1.59 4.68
CA VAL A 116 5.52 -1.84 3.23
C VAL A 116 6.76 -2.62 2.85
N LEU A 117 6.58 -3.86 2.39
CA LEU A 117 7.65 -4.65 1.82
C LEU A 117 7.64 -4.51 0.30
N GLU A 118 8.80 -4.32 -0.30
CA GLU A 118 8.97 -4.29 -1.75
C GLU A 118 9.67 -5.56 -2.22
N LEU A 119 9.02 -6.25 -3.17
CA LEU A 119 9.49 -7.44 -3.84
C LEU A 119 9.78 -7.09 -5.30
N CYS A 120 11.03 -7.19 -5.72
CA CYS A 120 11.47 -6.77 -7.06
C CYS A 120 12.21 -7.90 -7.78
N GLY A 121 12.10 -7.94 -9.11
CA GLY A 121 12.89 -8.82 -9.97
C GLY A 121 12.06 -9.88 -10.72
N PRO A 122 12.63 -10.51 -11.75
CA PRO A 122 11.92 -11.42 -12.65
C PRO A 122 11.29 -12.63 -11.95
N GLY A 123 11.81 -13.08 -10.80
CA GLY A 123 11.23 -14.19 -10.04
C GLY A 123 10.11 -13.79 -9.06
N ALA A 124 9.79 -12.49 -8.92
CA ALA A 124 8.85 -11.99 -7.91
C ALA A 124 7.46 -12.61 -8.06
N GLU A 125 7.00 -12.79 -9.30
CA GLU A 125 5.72 -13.45 -9.59
C GLU A 125 5.70 -14.90 -9.11
N GLY A 126 6.81 -15.63 -9.26
CA GLY A 126 6.94 -17.01 -8.79
C GLY A 126 6.91 -17.12 -7.27
N VAL A 127 7.50 -16.16 -6.56
CA VAL A 127 7.43 -16.07 -5.09
C VAL A 127 5.98 -15.80 -4.64
N LEU A 128 5.33 -14.79 -5.23
CA LEU A 128 3.94 -14.46 -4.91
C LEU A 128 2.98 -15.61 -5.24
N ALA A 129 3.20 -16.33 -6.34
CA ALA A 129 2.36 -17.47 -6.71
C ALA A 129 2.43 -18.62 -5.69
N ARG A 130 3.54 -18.76 -4.97
CA ARG A 130 3.74 -19.80 -3.94
C ARG A 130 3.18 -19.39 -2.58
N ASP A 131 3.37 -18.13 -2.19
CA ASP A 131 3.07 -17.68 -0.84
C ASP A 131 1.73 -16.93 -0.70
N CYS A 132 1.10 -16.52 -1.82
CA CYS A 132 -0.20 -15.87 -1.81
C CYS A 132 -1.38 -16.83 -2.01
N ALA A 133 -2.50 -16.54 -1.33
CA ALA A 133 -3.77 -17.22 -1.46
C ALA A 133 -4.94 -16.20 -1.54
N PRO A 134 -5.64 -16.09 -2.69
CA PRO A 134 -5.29 -16.69 -3.98
C PRO A 134 -4.04 -16.04 -4.60
N PRO A 135 -3.30 -16.76 -5.45
CA PRO A 135 -2.13 -16.20 -6.13
C PRO A 135 -2.55 -15.09 -7.12
N PRO A 136 -1.76 -14.02 -7.26
CA PRO A 136 -2.02 -12.99 -8.25
C PRO A 136 -1.87 -13.59 -9.66
N ARG A 137 -2.89 -13.42 -10.50
CA ARG A 137 -2.82 -13.86 -11.91
C ARG A 137 -2.11 -12.77 -12.71
N PRO A 138 -0.96 -13.01 -13.36
CA PRO A 138 -0.16 -11.97 -14.01
C PRO A 138 -0.94 -11.10 -14.99
N ARG A 139 -1.83 -11.70 -15.80
CA ARG A 139 -2.69 -10.98 -16.76
C ARG A 139 -3.77 -10.11 -16.09
N ALA A 140 -4.25 -10.50 -14.91
CA ALA A 140 -5.27 -9.74 -14.19
C ALA A 140 -4.66 -8.68 -13.27
N PHE A 141 -3.44 -8.93 -12.78
CA PHE A 141 -2.70 -8.08 -11.85
C PHE A 141 -1.64 -7.23 -12.59
N ALA A 142 -2.13 -6.43 -13.53
CA ALA A 142 -1.37 -5.47 -14.33
C ALA A 142 -0.87 -4.26 -13.47
N PRO A 143 0.00 -3.40 -14.01
CA PRO A 143 0.41 -2.16 -13.34
C PRO A 143 -0.77 -1.30 -12.88
N GLY A 144 -0.65 -0.66 -11.71
CA GLY A 144 -1.72 0.11 -11.07
C GLY A 144 -2.81 -0.74 -10.41
N ARG A 145 -2.59 -2.05 -10.25
CA ARG A 145 -3.52 -2.94 -9.54
C ARG A 145 -3.20 -3.01 -8.06
N TYR A 146 -4.25 -2.94 -7.25
CA TYR A 146 -4.21 -3.20 -5.82
C TYR A 146 -5.25 -4.27 -5.49
N ALA A 147 -4.94 -5.20 -4.60
CA ALA A 147 -5.94 -6.13 -4.06
C ALA A 147 -5.55 -6.62 -2.66
N PRO A 148 -6.53 -6.79 -1.75
CA PRO A 148 -6.31 -7.57 -0.55
C PRO A 148 -6.09 -9.04 -0.91
N THR A 149 -5.14 -9.70 -0.26
CA THR A 149 -4.86 -11.13 -0.39
C THR A 149 -4.36 -11.69 0.94
N THR A 150 -4.09 -12.99 0.98
CA THR A 150 -3.39 -13.63 2.09
C THR A 150 -1.99 -14.00 1.62
N LEU A 151 -0.95 -13.65 2.38
CA LEU A 151 0.43 -14.00 2.09
C LEU A 151 1.05 -14.57 3.37
N ALA A 152 1.64 -15.76 3.30
CA ALA A 152 2.21 -16.45 4.48
C ALA A 152 1.22 -16.61 5.65
N GLY A 153 -0.08 -16.81 5.33
CA GLY A 153 -1.16 -16.90 6.32
C GLY A 153 -1.59 -15.56 6.92
N VAL A 154 -1.07 -14.42 6.44
CA VAL A 154 -1.38 -13.07 6.92
C VAL A 154 -2.19 -12.31 5.88
N ARG A 155 -3.23 -11.59 6.30
CA ARG A 155 -3.98 -10.69 5.40
C ARG A 155 -3.11 -9.46 5.07
N VAL A 156 -2.89 -9.22 3.79
CA VAL A 156 -2.04 -8.14 3.28
C VAL A 156 -2.72 -7.41 2.12
N GLY A 157 -2.31 -6.18 1.85
CA GLY A 157 -2.61 -5.50 0.58
C GLY A 157 -1.47 -5.74 -0.40
N LEU A 158 -1.77 -6.23 -1.61
CA LEU A 158 -0.79 -6.34 -2.69
C LEU A 158 -1.01 -5.19 -3.67
N HIS A 159 0.05 -4.50 -4.05
CA HIS A 159 0.05 -3.41 -5.03
C HIS A 159 1.15 -3.62 -6.07
N ARG A 160 0.84 -3.44 -7.36
CA ARG A 160 1.84 -3.38 -8.44
C ARG A 160 1.94 -1.95 -8.97
N PRO A 161 2.94 -1.14 -8.55
CA PRO A 161 2.99 0.28 -8.88
C PRO A 161 3.20 0.58 -10.37
N GLY A 162 3.96 -0.27 -11.07
CA GLY A 162 4.44 0.03 -12.41
C GLY A 162 4.67 -1.20 -13.29
N PRO A 163 5.19 -0.98 -14.52
CA PRO A 163 5.42 -2.04 -15.51
C PRO A 163 6.55 -2.99 -15.09
N SER A 164 7.55 -2.48 -14.37
CA SER A 164 8.64 -3.27 -13.80
C SER A 164 8.09 -4.39 -12.89
N PRO A 165 8.77 -5.54 -12.78
CA PRO A 165 8.36 -6.64 -11.91
C PRO A 165 8.63 -6.28 -10.43
N SER A 166 7.85 -5.33 -9.93
CA SER A 166 7.92 -4.77 -8.59
C SER A 166 6.53 -4.80 -7.95
N TYR A 167 6.49 -5.30 -6.73
CA TYR A 167 5.28 -5.48 -5.95
C TYR A 167 5.50 -4.89 -4.55
N ARG A 168 4.56 -4.06 -4.12
CA ARG A 168 4.49 -3.55 -2.75
C ARG A 168 3.47 -4.38 -1.97
N VAL A 169 3.88 -4.89 -0.82
CA VAL A 169 3.06 -5.67 0.10
C VAL A 169 2.85 -4.84 1.36
N LEU A 170 1.61 -4.39 1.57
CA LEU A 170 1.17 -3.70 2.78
C LEU A 170 0.82 -4.75 3.83
N VAL A 171 1.71 -4.92 4.80
CA VAL A 171 1.61 -5.95 5.85
C VAL A 171 1.29 -5.28 7.18
N PRO A 172 0.36 -5.81 8.00
CA PRO A 172 0.22 -5.36 9.39
C PRO A 172 1.59 -5.28 10.06
N ALA A 173 1.90 -4.12 10.66
CA ALA A 173 3.27 -3.82 11.08
C ALA A 173 3.85 -4.88 12.03
N ASP A 174 3.02 -5.43 12.93
CA ASP A 174 3.34 -6.51 13.87
C ASP A 174 3.67 -7.85 13.20
N ARG A 175 3.19 -8.08 11.97
CA ARG A 175 3.40 -9.32 11.19
C ARG A 175 4.49 -9.19 10.13
N ALA A 176 5.07 -8.00 9.94
CA ALA A 176 5.97 -7.76 8.82
C ALA A 176 7.29 -8.56 8.89
N GLY A 177 7.84 -8.82 10.08
CA GLY A 177 9.02 -9.68 10.23
C GLY A 177 8.77 -11.10 9.74
N HIS A 178 7.65 -11.70 10.16
CA HIS A 178 7.21 -13.03 9.71
C HIS A 178 7.05 -13.11 8.18
N VAL A 179 6.38 -12.12 7.59
CA VAL A 179 6.16 -12.07 6.14
C VAL A 179 7.48 -11.86 5.37
N LEU A 180 8.36 -11.00 5.87
CA LEU A 180 9.67 -10.76 5.27
C LEU A 180 10.53 -12.02 5.27
N ASP A 181 10.62 -12.72 6.41
CA ASP A 181 11.39 -13.95 6.53
C ASP A 181 10.85 -15.02 5.57
N ARG A 182 9.53 -15.16 5.48
CA ARG A 182 8.91 -16.06 4.53
C ARG A 182 9.26 -15.73 3.07
N LEU A 183 9.16 -14.47 2.67
CA LEU A 183 9.50 -14.03 1.30
C LEU A 183 10.97 -14.29 0.96
N LEU A 184 11.88 -14.07 1.93
CA LEU A 184 13.31 -14.32 1.76
C LEU A 184 13.63 -15.80 1.64
N GLU A 185 12.99 -16.66 2.44
CA GLU A 185 13.10 -18.12 2.33
C GLU A 185 12.66 -18.59 0.94
N THR A 186 11.49 -18.16 0.47
CA THR A 186 10.96 -18.56 -0.84
C THR A 186 11.82 -18.01 -1.99
N ALA A 187 12.33 -16.79 -1.87
CA ALA A 187 13.23 -16.20 -2.87
C ALA A 187 14.57 -16.96 -3.00
N ARG A 188 15.08 -17.54 -1.91
CA ARG A 188 16.29 -18.37 -1.90
C ARG A 188 16.03 -19.78 -2.41
N GLY A 189 14.85 -20.33 -2.12
CA GLY A 189 14.45 -21.68 -2.50
C GLY A 189 14.08 -21.83 -3.97
N ARG A 190 15.07 -21.86 -4.87
CA ARG A 190 14.89 -22.52 -6.18
C ARG A 190 14.63 -24.00 -5.91
N ARG A 191 13.44 -24.53 -6.21
CA ARG A 191 13.33 -25.94 -6.56
C ARG A 191 13.36 -26.03 -8.08
N SER A 192 14.41 -26.73 -8.52
CA SER A 192 14.59 -27.43 -9.80
C SER A 192 13.29 -27.90 -10.44
#